data_AF-A0A6A4JP06-F1
#
_entry.id   AF-A0A6A4JP06-F1
#
_cell.length_a   1.000
_cell.length_b   1.000
_cell.length_c   1.000
_cell.angle_alpha   90.00
_cell.angle_beta   90.00
_cell.angle_gamma   90.00
#
_symmetry.space_group_name_H-M   'P 1'
#
loop_
_entity.id
_entity.type
_entity.pdbx_description
1 polymer ?
#
loop_
_entity_poly.entity_id
_entity_poly.type
_entity_poly.pdbx_seq_one_letter_code
_entity_poly.pdbx_strand_id
1 'polypeptide(L)'
;MLNRLQERVHDQFAQNKGFYGQKKFYSAFQFASRATILFSTNVNMNRSSRSGVVREKSPGRPKSRSSSKSRKAEKLPKDADPPFVARGARKSPSRKSPTRKSPSRKSPARKTREKVSPVANKIVNKIKEKVADIRDSITPAKEVEEVIRASVTRFEEVASDFVATVRRSNRVQARENSIPVKDNFTSKSSSIQENNVHLTDTSKSERGSWFITLVLALAVPAVVVAAQLACTKESCAPIPPKVTLTWRRFFDLEAASWYLGYLVFQFILASLPLGFKNKSAGRSDTYIYRSNGIAVVVATAGVLLGLHFYLNFPLTRILDRGLPIMSTSIITAVVLSIGLYIKAVHSNAKRSEYGQTGSHILDLFAGAETNARIGPLDLKTAIIRTSLISTIIYNSLLVYRETQGKELNQISITVALAAALQIIYCLDFVVFESTLLSSFTVNHDGTGLWMILYSALLPFWITLIPKYLFLSKSELNVWVAGAAGLLFTIGYLIHRISNSQKAAFKKNSSSVSSADVIHSRSSSLFKGGLWGKVRHPNYLGALLVYSSWALLALGSAPLHWIPFAILFSVVIEVLVQVSRVETRCQDRHASAWNVYSSQVKQRLIPKLVN
;
A
#
# COMPACT_ATOMS: atom_id res chain seq x y z
N MET A 1 -3.95 0.27 18.98
CA MET A 1 -3.68 1.48 18.16
C MET A 1 -3.86 1.19 16.67
N LEU A 2 -3.23 0.15 16.12
CA LEU A 2 -3.46 -0.32 14.73
C LEU A 2 -4.94 -0.63 14.43
N ASN A 3 -5.68 -1.28 15.33
CA ASN A 3 -7.11 -1.58 15.10
C ASN A 3 -7.99 -0.33 15.00
N ARG A 4 -7.72 0.72 15.81
CA ARG A 4 -8.46 1.99 15.74
C ARG A 4 -8.11 2.79 14.49
N LEU A 5 -6.89 2.64 13.97
CA LEU A 5 -6.50 3.18 12.67
C LEU A 5 -7.21 2.42 11.55
N GLN A 6 -7.28 1.09 11.63
CA GLN A 6 -7.90 0.23 10.63
C GLN A 6 -9.44 0.38 10.56
N GLU A 7 -10.12 0.50 11.71
CA GLU A 7 -11.57 0.77 11.80
C GLU A 7 -11.90 2.19 11.31
N ARG A 8 -11.14 3.22 11.70
CA ARG A 8 -11.38 4.60 11.23
C ARG A 8 -11.18 4.75 9.73
N VAL A 9 -10.24 3.99 9.15
CA VAL A 9 -10.07 3.91 7.70
C VAL A 9 -11.31 3.25 7.09
N HIS A 10 -11.80 2.15 7.66
CA HIS A 10 -12.97 1.44 7.15
C HIS A 10 -14.30 2.21 7.27
N ASP A 11 -14.55 2.92 8.38
CA ASP A 11 -15.77 3.70 8.60
C ASP A 11 -15.86 4.91 7.67
N GLN A 12 -14.72 5.52 7.32
CA GLN A 12 -14.67 6.52 6.26
C GLN A 12 -14.95 5.94 4.86
N PHE A 13 -14.65 4.65 4.64
CA PHE A 13 -14.94 3.98 3.36
C PHE A 13 -16.39 3.50 3.23
N ALA A 14 -17.10 3.22 4.33
CA ALA A 14 -18.48 2.74 4.29
C ALA A 14 -19.51 3.85 4.00
N GLN A 15 -19.20 5.12 4.30
CA GLN A 15 -20.13 6.24 4.14
C GLN A 15 -20.15 6.87 2.72
N ASN A 16 -19.17 6.60 1.86
CA ASN A 16 -19.11 7.14 0.50
C ASN A 16 -19.62 6.13 -0.55
N LYS A 17 -20.95 5.99 -0.67
CA LYS A 17 -21.59 5.29 -1.78
C LYS A 17 -21.55 6.15 -3.05
N GLY A 18 -20.46 6.01 -3.81
CA GLY A 18 -20.28 6.60 -5.13
C GLY A 18 -19.18 5.88 -5.92
N PHE A 19 -19.56 4.84 -6.67
CA PHE A 19 -18.73 4.24 -7.72
C PHE A 19 -18.29 5.37 -8.68
N TYR A 20 -16.99 5.48 -9.00
CA TYR A 20 -16.26 6.57 -9.70
C TYR A 20 -15.48 7.58 -8.84
N GLY A 21 -15.79 7.74 -7.55
CA GLY A 21 -14.98 8.56 -6.63
C GLY A 21 -13.69 7.89 -6.13
N GLN A 22 -13.58 6.56 -6.27
CA GLN A 22 -12.50 5.77 -5.67
C GLN A 22 -11.12 5.94 -6.34
N LYS A 23 -11.04 6.22 -7.66
CA LYS A 23 -9.75 6.59 -8.27
C LYS A 23 -9.17 7.89 -7.70
N LYS A 24 -10.03 8.83 -7.30
CA LYS A 24 -9.64 10.17 -6.83
C LYS A 24 -9.39 10.24 -5.33
N PHE A 25 -10.18 9.51 -4.53
CA PHE A 25 -9.95 9.41 -3.08
C PHE A 25 -8.67 8.64 -2.75
N TYR A 26 -8.23 7.71 -3.60
CA TYR A 26 -6.94 7.03 -3.42
C TYR A 26 -5.73 7.94 -3.72
N SER A 27 -5.84 8.88 -4.66
CA SER A 27 -4.84 9.95 -4.81
C SER A 27 -4.81 10.86 -3.57
N ALA A 28 -5.98 11.18 -3.01
CA ALA A 28 -6.10 12.00 -1.79
C ALA A 28 -5.70 11.25 -0.49
N PHE A 29 -5.82 9.92 -0.43
CA PHE A 29 -5.43 9.12 0.74
C PHE A 29 -3.93 8.75 0.74
N GLN A 30 -3.33 8.63 -0.47
CA GLN A 30 -1.88 8.74 -0.65
C GLN A 30 -1.35 10.14 -0.26
N PHE A 31 -2.22 11.14 -0.22
CA PHE A 31 -1.87 12.53 0.06
C PHE A 31 -2.15 12.97 1.51
N ALA A 32 -3.18 12.45 2.17
CA ALA A 32 -3.65 12.93 3.47
C ALA A 32 -3.41 11.99 4.66
N SER A 33 -2.61 10.93 4.51
CA SER A 33 -2.09 10.17 5.67
C SER A 33 -0.96 10.95 6.37
N ARG A 34 -1.34 12.13 6.88
CA ARG A 34 -0.61 13.10 7.71
C ARG A 34 0.03 12.37 8.90
N ALA A 35 1.35 12.40 9.06
CA ALA A 35 2.04 13.50 9.76
C ALA A 35 1.30 13.93 11.04
N THR A 36 1.51 13.19 12.14
CA THR A 36 1.86 13.70 13.48
C THR A 36 1.99 12.48 14.40
N ILE A 37 3.19 12.25 14.95
CA ILE A 37 3.50 11.85 16.33
C ILE A 37 4.95 11.34 16.30
N LEU A 38 5.89 12.23 16.60
CA LEU A 38 6.99 12.00 17.54
C LEU A 38 7.53 13.38 17.97
N PHE A 39 7.42 13.63 19.27
CA PHE A 39 8.14 14.59 20.11
C PHE A 39 8.48 15.99 19.57
N SER A 40 7.77 17.00 20.11
CA SER A 40 8.45 18.16 20.69
C SER A 40 7.92 18.38 22.09
N THR A 41 8.84 18.29 23.04
CA THR A 41 8.76 18.83 24.39
C THR A 41 8.21 20.24 24.37
N ASN A 42 7.22 20.50 25.22
CA ASN A 42 6.67 21.82 25.45
C ASN A 42 7.48 22.47 26.58
N VAL A 43 8.58 23.14 26.25
CA VAL A 43 9.27 24.07 27.17
C VAL A 43 9.88 25.23 26.37
N ASN A 44 9.26 26.40 26.47
CA ASN A 44 9.91 27.71 26.61
C ASN A 44 8.83 28.69 27.11
N MET A 45 8.83 29.05 28.39
CA MET A 45 9.55 30.18 29.01
C MET A 45 9.26 31.53 28.35
N ASN A 46 8.41 32.34 28.99
CA ASN A 46 8.87 33.54 29.70
C ASN A 46 7.71 34.23 30.44
N ARG A 47 7.80 34.30 31.77
CA ARG A 47 7.37 35.50 32.50
C ARG A 47 8.34 35.75 33.64
N SER A 48 8.79 36.98 33.65
CA SER A 48 9.77 37.63 34.50
C SER A 48 9.56 37.46 36.00
N SER A 49 10.68 37.32 36.72
CA SER A 49 11.18 38.26 37.73
C SER A 49 11.55 37.66 39.10
N ARG A 50 12.78 38.01 39.50
CA ARG A 50 13.28 38.26 40.86
C ARG A 50 13.55 37.09 41.81
N SER A 51 14.85 36.74 41.86
CA SER A 51 15.73 36.80 43.04
C SER A 51 15.15 36.59 44.45
N GLY A 52 15.69 35.63 45.20
CA GLY A 52 15.54 35.59 46.66
C GLY A 52 16.00 34.29 47.35
N VAL A 53 17.31 34.21 47.60
CA VAL A 53 18.01 33.64 48.77
C VAL A 53 17.29 32.60 49.67
N VAL A 54 17.96 31.45 49.84
CA VAL A 54 17.73 30.46 50.91
C VAL A 54 18.33 30.96 52.23
N ARG A 55 17.57 30.93 53.35
CA ARG A 55 18.12 30.77 54.70
C ARG A 55 17.12 30.14 55.68
N GLU A 56 17.69 29.38 56.60
CA GLU A 56 17.17 28.39 57.55
C GLU A 56 16.16 28.88 58.61
N LYS A 57 15.28 27.96 59.10
CA LYS A 57 15.18 27.45 60.50
C LYS A 57 13.73 26.99 60.86
N SER A 58 13.62 25.78 61.41
CA SER A 58 12.47 25.23 62.17
C SER A 58 12.34 25.87 63.57
N PRO A 59 11.45 25.44 64.51
CA PRO A 59 10.19 24.67 64.47
C PRO A 59 9.04 25.31 65.29
N GLY A 60 7.81 24.78 65.21
CA GLY A 60 6.73 25.14 66.15
C GLY A 60 5.44 24.32 66.01
N ARG A 61 5.25 23.33 66.89
CA ARG A 61 3.99 22.61 67.22
C ARG A 61 3.37 23.32 68.47
N PRO A 62 2.18 23.01 69.05
CA PRO A 62 1.17 21.97 68.73
C PRO A 62 -0.34 22.29 69.07
N LYS A 63 -1.20 21.24 68.96
CA LYS A 63 -2.51 20.98 69.66
C LYS A 63 -3.73 21.84 69.22
N SER A 64 -5.00 21.41 69.19
CA SER A 64 -5.73 20.20 69.64
C SER A 64 -7.20 20.19 69.15
N ARG A 65 -7.75 18.98 68.92
CA ARG A 65 -9.09 18.41 69.22
C ARG A 65 -10.41 19.23 69.24
N SER A 66 -11.38 18.68 68.49
CA SER A 66 -12.77 18.25 68.84
C SER A 66 -13.97 19.22 68.98
N SER A 67 -14.95 18.98 68.10
CA SER A 67 -16.41 18.75 68.31
C SER A 67 -17.37 19.81 68.91
N SER A 68 -18.32 20.21 68.04
CA SER A 68 -19.79 20.15 68.16
C SER A 68 -20.65 21.31 68.73
N LYS A 69 -21.56 21.76 67.85
CA LYS A 69 -23.04 21.94 67.95
C LYS A 69 -23.70 23.29 68.30
N SER A 70 -24.75 23.55 67.48
CA SER A 70 -26.01 24.32 67.67
C SER A 70 -25.99 25.79 67.20
N ARG A 71 -27.04 26.40 66.61
CA ARG A 71 -28.44 26.03 66.30
C ARG A 71 -29.10 27.11 65.37
N LYS A 72 -29.93 26.67 64.39
CA LYS A 72 -31.26 27.17 63.88
C LYS A 72 -31.45 28.62 63.36
N ALA A 73 -32.35 28.97 62.41
CA ALA A 73 -33.52 28.35 61.71
C ALA A 73 -33.81 29.17 60.38
N GLU A 74 -34.22 28.64 59.21
CA GLU A 74 -35.46 27.94 58.74
C GLU A 74 -36.61 28.92 58.35
N LYS A 75 -37.32 28.88 57.18
CA LYS A 75 -38.23 27.88 56.54
C LYS A 75 -38.51 28.27 55.05
N LEU A 76 -38.56 27.38 54.02
CA LEU A 76 -39.55 26.34 53.57
C LEU A 76 -40.92 26.91 53.04
N PRO A 77 -41.70 26.23 52.15
CA PRO A 77 -41.58 24.87 51.57
C PRO A 77 -41.95 24.67 50.07
N LYS A 78 -41.86 23.42 49.60
CA LYS A 78 -42.40 22.81 48.36
C LYS A 78 -43.66 21.97 48.66
N ASP A 79 -44.53 21.72 47.67
CA ASP A 79 -44.87 20.36 47.12
C ASP A 79 -46.26 20.26 46.44
N ALA A 80 -46.32 19.30 45.48
CA ALA A 80 -47.45 18.49 44.99
C ALA A 80 -48.24 18.87 43.70
N ASP A 81 -48.24 17.92 42.74
CA ASP A 81 -49.17 17.71 41.59
C ASP A 81 -50.25 16.65 41.97
N PRO A 82 -51.22 16.25 41.09
CA PRO A 82 -52.28 16.94 40.32
C PRO A 82 -53.70 16.34 40.66
N PRO A 83 -54.88 16.63 40.02
CA PRO A 83 -55.26 16.08 38.69
C PRO A 83 -56.36 16.84 37.84
N PHE A 84 -56.46 16.47 36.55
CA PHE A 84 -57.61 16.35 35.59
C PHE A 84 -58.88 17.28 35.57
N VAL A 85 -59.33 17.60 34.33
CA VAL A 85 -60.71 17.87 33.79
C VAL A 85 -61.06 19.26 33.19
N ALA A 86 -61.06 19.30 31.84
CA ALA A 86 -62.06 19.72 30.82
C ALA A 86 -62.83 21.08 30.76
N ARG A 87 -63.06 21.48 29.48
CA ARG A 87 -64.04 22.44 28.87
C ARG A 87 -63.66 23.94 28.96
N GLY A 88 -63.85 24.80 27.96
CA GLY A 88 -64.37 24.72 26.60
C GLY A 88 -64.57 26.14 26.01
N ALA A 89 -64.60 26.21 24.67
CA ALA A 89 -65.34 27.15 23.81
C ALA A 89 -64.94 28.65 23.64
N ARG A 90 -64.86 29.01 22.32
CA ARG A 90 -65.26 30.28 21.65
C ARG A 90 -64.29 31.48 21.77
N LYS A 91 -63.97 32.27 20.74
CA LYS A 91 -64.67 32.71 19.51
C LYS A 91 -63.63 33.21 18.46
N SER A 92 -63.93 33.03 17.17
CA SER A 92 -63.35 33.80 16.05
C SER A 92 -64.31 34.93 15.63
N PRO A 93 -63.81 36.03 15.02
CA PRO A 93 -64.35 36.49 13.72
C PRO A 93 -63.24 37.05 12.79
N SER A 94 -63.05 36.54 11.57
CA SER A 94 -63.72 36.88 10.29
C SER A 94 -63.28 38.18 9.59
N ARG A 95 -62.64 38.05 8.41
CA ARG A 95 -62.84 38.91 7.21
C ARG A 95 -62.16 38.22 6.00
N LYS A 96 -62.92 37.49 5.19
CA LYS A 96 -63.57 37.86 3.91
C LYS A 96 -62.61 38.04 2.72
N SER A 97 -62.66 37.04 1.85
CA SER A 97 -62.19 36.98 0.47
C SER A 97 -63.18 37.65 -0.52
N PRO A 98 -62.76 37.93 -1.77
CA PRO A 98 -63.66 38.03 -2.90
C PRO A 98 -63.61 36.76 -3.80
N THR A 99 -64.81 36.28 -4.05
CA THR A 99 -65.36 35.37 -5.07
C THR A 99 -64.96 35.72 -6.53
N ARG A 100 -65.09 34.92 -7.60
CA ARG A 100 -65.47 33.53 -7.93
C ARG A 100 -65.56 33.53 -9.48
N LYS A 101 -65.15 32.46 -10.17
CA LYS A 101 -65.84 31.89 -11.37
C LYS A 101 -65.07 30.68 -11.90
N SER A 102 -65.67 29.51 -11.73
CA SER A 102 -65.31 28.28 -12.45
C SER A 102 -66.31 28.10 -13.60
N PRO A 103 -65.88 27.63 -14.79
CA PRO A 103 -66.73 26.88 -15.68
C PRO A 103 -66.42 25.38 -15.54
N SER A 104 -67.50 24.60 -15.52
CA SER A 104 -67.52 23.14 -15.60
C SER A 104 -67.29 22.66 -17.03
N ARG A 105 -66.58 21.54 -17.22
CA ARG A 105 -67.06 20.40 -18.05
C ARG A 105 -66.07 19.23 -18.05
N LYS A 106 -66.68 18.04 -18.12
CA LYS A 106 -66.15 16.68 -18.04
C LYS A 106 -65.22 16.30 -19.20
N SER A 107 -64.29 15.36 -18.91
CA SER A 107 -63.82 14.20 -19.70
C SER A 107 -62.28 14.10 -19.80
N PRO A 108 -61.70 12.92 -20.10
CA PRO A 108 -61.65 11.68 -19.32
C PRO A 108 -60.20 11.39 -18.84
N ALA A 109 -60.04 10.50 -17.86
CA ALA A 109 -58.73 9.99 -17.45
C ALA A 109 -58.08 9.18 -18.59
N ARG A 110 -57.31 9.85 -19.46
CA ARG A 110 -56.46 9.21 -20.46
C ARG A 110 -55.27 8.59 -19.73
N LYS A 111 -55.32 7.28 -19.48
CA LYS A 111 -54.14 6.46 -19.17
C LYS A 111 -53.20 6.55 -20.38
N THR A 112 -52.26 7.48 -20.36
CA THR A 112 -51.16 7.51 -21.33
C THR A 112 -50.27 6.30 -21.04
N ARG A 113 -50.47 5.22 -21.78
CA ARG A 113 -49.58 4.05 -21.78
C ARG A 113 -48.28 4.49 -22.45
N GLU A 114 -47.31 4.93 -21.66
CA GLU A 114 -45.97 5.27 -22.15
C GLU A 114 -45.39 4.08 -22.94
N LYS A 115 -45.10 4.32 -24.22
CA LYS A 115 -44.52 3.32 -25.11
C LYS A 115 -43.09 3.04 -24.67
N VAL A 116 -42.89 1.85 -24.08
CA VAL A 116 -41.57 1.26 -23.86
C VAL A 116 -40.81 1.20 -25.18
N SER A 117 -39.49 1.50 -25.15
CA SER A 117 -38.58 1.46 -26.31
C SER A 117 -38.84 0.25 -27.22
N PRO A 118 -39.05 0.45 -28.53
CA PRO A 118 -39.37 -0.63 -29.48
C PRO A 118 -38.25 -1.68 -29.59
N VAL A 119 -37.01 -1.30 -29.25
CA VAL A 119 -35.85 -2.21 -29.24
C VAL A 119 -35.94 -3.22 -28.10
N ALA A 120 -36.39 -2.80 -26.92
CA ALA A 120 -36.54 -3.69 -25.77
C ALA A 120 -37.65 -4.72 -25.99
N ASN A 121 -38.78 -4.31 -26.59
CA ASN A 121 -39.87 -5.23 -26.91
C ASN A 121 -39.46 -6.24 -28.00
N LYS A 122 -38.63 -5.83 -28.97
CA LYS A 122 -38.10 -6.73 -30.01
C LYS A 122 -37.18 -7.81 -29.43
N ILE A 123 -36.33 -7.46 -28.47
CA ILE A 123 -35.43 -8.42 -27.79
C ILE A 123 -36.23 -9.39 -26.92
N VAL A 124 -37.21 -8.89 -26.16
CA VAL A 124 -38.06 -9.72 -25.30
C VAL A 124 -38.89 -10.70 -26.12
N ASN A 125 -39.45 -10.27 -27.25
CA ASN A 125 -40.23 -11.15 -28.13
C ASN A 125 -39.35 -12.22 -28.77
N LYS A 126 -38.13 -11.88 -29.19
CA LYS A 126 -37.17 -12.84 -29.76
C LYS A 126 -36.69 -13.90 -28.76
N ILE A 127 -36.63 -13.54 -27.47
CA ILE A 127 -36.33 -14.49 -26.38
C ILE A 127 -37.53 -15.40 -26.13
N LYS A 128 -38.75 -14.86 -26.14
CA LYS A 128 -39.98 -15.67 -25.98
C LYS A 128 -40.18 -16.68 -27.11
N GLU A 129 -39.91 -16.28 -28.35
CA GLU A 129 -39.94 -17.20 -29.50
C GLU A 129 -38.94 -18.34 -29.33
N LYS A 130 -37.69 -18.05 -28.95
CA LYS A 130 -36.68 -19.10 -28.71
C LYS A 130 -37.03 -20.03 -27.56
N VAL A 131 -37.69 -19.54 -26.51
CA VAL A 131 -38.12 -20.37 -25.39
C VAL A 131 -39.31 -21.27 -25.78
N ALA A 132 -40.21 -20.79 -26.64
CA ALA A 132 -41.29 -21.60 -27.19
C ALA A 132 -40.75 -22.70 -28.13
N ASP A 133 -39.78 -22.36 -28.98
CA ASP A 133 -39.14 -23.31 -29.91
C ASP A 133 -38.41 -24.46 -29.17
N ILE A 134 -37.76 -24.15 -28.05
CA ILE A 134 -37.12 -25.14 -27.18
C ILE A 134 -38.18 -26.02 -26.48
N ARG A 135 -39.32 -25.43 -26.08
CA ARG A 135 -40.44 -26.15 -25.45
C ARG A 135 -41.08 -27.16 -26.41
N ASP A 136 -41.21 -26.81 -27.68
CA ASP A 136 -41.89 -27.63 -28.69
C ASP A 136 -40.97 -28.72 -29.29
N SER A 137 -39.65 -28.60 -29.14
CA SER A 137 -38.66 -29.59 -29.62
C SER A 137 -38.52 -30.87 -28.78
N ILE A 138 -39.28 -31.02 -27.69
CA ILE A 138 -39.12 -32.11 -26.72
C ILE A 138 -40.34 -33.05 -26.78
N THR A 139 -40.16 -34.24 -27.38
CA THR A 139 -41.16 -35.33 -27.34
C THR A 139 -41.02 -36.17 -26.05
N PRO A 140 -42.12 -36.57 -25.39
CA PRO A 140 -42.07 -37.09 -24.02
C PRO A 140 -41.80 -38.59 -23.93
N ALA A 141 -40.83 -38.97 -23.09
CA ALA A 141 -40.82 -40.27 -22.40
C ALA A 141 -41.07 -39.99 -20.91
N LYS A 142 -42.05 -40.68 -20.32
CA LYS A 142 -42.73 -40.33 -19.05
C LYS A 142 -41.85 -40.22 -17.78
N GLU A 143 -40.55 -40.55 -17.83
CA GLU A 143 -39.64 -40.40 -16.68
C GLU A 143 -38.70 -39.18 -16.75
N VAL A 144 -38.62 -38.47 -17.89
CA VAL A 144 -37.71 -37.31 -18.06
C VAL A 144 -38.45 -35.96 -17.94
N GLU A 145 -39.78 -36.01 -17.84
CA GLU A 145 -40.63 -34.82 -17.94
C GLU A 145 -40.50 -33.86 -16.75
N GLU A 146 -40.25 -34.38 -15.55
CA GLU A 146 -40.19 -33.59 -14.32
C GLU A 146 -38.88 -32.78 -14.19
N VAL A 147 -37.76 -33.36 -14.63
CA VAL A 147 -36.44 -32.71 -14.64
C VAL A 147 -36.37 -31.62 -15.72
N ILE A 148 -36.98 -31.86 -16.88
CA ILE A 148 -37.09 -30.86 -17.95
C ILE A 148 -38.03 -29.73 -17.52
N ARG A 149 -39.18 -30.03 -16.89
CA ARG A 149 -40.09 -28.99 -16.37
C ARG A 149 -39.39 -28.09 -15.34
N ALA A 150 -38.64 -28.67 -14.41
CA ALA A 150 -37.89 -27.92 -13.39
C ALA A 150 -36.76 -27.05 -13.99
N SER A 151 -36.16 -27.50 -15.08
CA SER A 151 -35.09 -26.76 -15.78
C SER A 151 -35.66 -25.58 -16.60
N VAL A 152 -36.81 -25.80 -17.26
CA VAL A 152 -37.51 -24.78 -18.04
C VAL A 152 -38.11 -23.70 -17.14
N THR A 153 -38.70 -24.06 -16.00
CA THR A 153 -39.23 -23.06 -15.05
C THR A 153 -38.13 -22.19 -14.46
N ARG A 154 -36.98 -22.79 -14.11
CA ARG A 154 -35.82 -22.04 -13.61
C ARG A 154 -35.24 -21.09 -14.68
N PHE A 155 -35.30 -21.47 -15.96
CA PHE A 155 -34.87 -20.61 -17.07
C PHE A 155 -35.85 -19.45 -17.31
N GLU A 156 -37.16 -19.69 -17.21
CA GLU A 156 -38.18 -18.64 -17.29
C GLU A 156 -38.08 -17.62 -16.15
N GLU A 157 -37.75 -18.08 -14.93
CA GLU A 157 -37.54 -17.23 -13.76
C GLU A 157 -36.34 -16.28 -13.97
N VAL A 158 -35.21 -16.80 -14.42
CA VAL A 158 -34.00 -16.02 -14.76
C VAL A 158 -34.26 -15.03 -15.89
N ALA A 159 -35.02 -15.43 -16.92
CA ALA A 159 -35.40 -14.54 -18.01
C ALA A 159 -36.30 -13.39 -17.51
N SER A 160 -37.22 -13.66 -16.58
CA SER A 160 -38.11 -12.66 -16.00
C SER A 160 -37.35 -11.62 -15.16
N ASP A 161 -36.37 -12.05 -14.38
CA ASP A 161 -35.51 -11.18 -13.55
C ASP A 161 -34.59 -10.30 -14.40
N PHE A 162 -34.08 -10.85 -15.51
CA PHE A 162 -33.31 -10.08 -16.48
C PHE A 162 -34.18 -8.99 -17.13
N VAL A 163 -35.42 -9.32 -17.53
CA VAL A 163 -36.37 -8.34 -18.10
C VAL A 163 -36.75 -7.26 -17.08
N ALA A 164 -36.92 -7.62 -15.81
CA ALA A 164 -37.20 -6.67 -14.73
C ALA A 164 -36.02 -5.72 -14.48
N THR A 165 -34.79 -6.23 -14.56
CA THR A 165 -33.56 -5.44 -14.40
C THR A 165 -33.37 -4.44 -15.54
N VAL A 166 -33.61 -4.86 -16.78
CA VAL A 166 -33.57 -3.98 -17.96
C VAL A 166 -34.64 -2.89 -17.88
N ARG A 167 -35.85 -3.22 -17.42
CA ARG A 167 -36.91 -2.22 -17.19
C ARG A 167 -36.56 -1.21 -16.10
N ARG A 168 -35.89 -1.63 -15.01
CA ARG A 168 -35.39 -0.72 -13.97
C ARG A 168 -34.33 0.24 -14.51
N SER A 169 -33.38 -0.27 -15.30
CA SER A 169 -32.33 0.55 -15.91
C SER A 169 -32.90 1.63 -16.85
N ASN A 170 -33.87 1.27 -17.69
CA ASN A 170 -34.53 2.22 -18.60
C ASN A 170 -35.39 3.26 -17.86
N ARG A 171 -35.95 2.92 -16.69
CA ARG A 171 -36.70 3.86 -15.84
C ARG A 171 -35.81 4.93 -15.21
N VAL A 172 -34.54 4.60 -14.96
CA VAL A 172 -33.54 5.54 -14.43
C VAL A 172 -33.10 6.52 -15.53
N GLN A 173 -32.87 6.03 -16.75
CA GLN A 173 -32.57 6.89 -17.91
C GLN A 173 -33.72 7.84 -18.29
N ALA A 174 -34.98 7.38 -18.22
CA ALA A 174 -36.14 8.25 -18.51
C ALA A 174 -36.31 9.39 -17.51
N ARG A 175 -35.77 9.26 -16.28
CA ARG A 175 -35.80 10.30 -15.24
C ARG A 175 -34.70 11.36 -15.41
N GLU A 176 -33.66 11.05 -16.17
CA GLU A 176 -32.50 11.93 -16.38
C GLU A 176 -32.73 12.89 -17.57
N ASN A 177 -33.62 12.52 -18.50
CA ASN A 177 -33.93 13.30 -19.71
C ASN A 177 -34.99 14.40 -19.51
N SER A 178 -35.45 14.69 -18.28
CA SER A 178 -36.49 15.71 -18.02
C SER A 178 -35.94 17.09 -17.61
N ILE A 179 -34.66 17.39 -17.84
CA ILE A 179 -34.07 18.71 -17.59
C ILE A 179 -33.77 19.35 -18.96
N PRO A 180 -34.37 20.52 -19.29
CA PRO A 180 -34.25 21.08 -20.64
C PRO A 180 -32.99 21.94 -20.75
N VAL A 181 -32.12 21.64 -21.73
CA VAL A 181 -31.12 22.60 -22.24
C VAL A 181 -31.29 22.68 -23.75
N LYS A 182 -31.37 23.91 -24.26
CA LYS A 182 -31.68 24.29 -25.64
C LYS A 182 -30.62 23.77 -26.63
N ASP A 183 -31.11 23.16 -27.70
CA ASP A 183 -30.35 22.78 -28.89
C ASP A 183 -29.95 23.99 -29.73
N ASN A 184 -28.76 23.94 -30.30
CA ASN A 184 -28.50 24.48 -31.64
C ASN A 184 -27.33 23.74 -32.32
N PHE A 185 -27.61 23.40 -33.57
CA PHE A 185 -26.74 22.96 -34.66
C PHE A 185 -26.48 21.48 -34.93
N THR A 186 -26.76 21.18 -36.19
CA THR A 186 -26.80 19.93 -36.93
C THR A 186 -25.54 19.73 -37.78
N SER A 187 -25.21 18.45 -37.93
CA SER A 187 -24.69 17.78 -39.14
C SER A 187 -23.18 17.64 -39.37
N LYS A 188 -22.88 16.41 -39.82
CA LYS A 188 -21.72 15.88 -40.56
C LYS A 188 -20.50 15.37 -39.80
N SER A 189 -20.59 14.06 -39.58
CA SER A 189 -19.70 13.00 -40.08
C SER A 189 -18.25 12.92 -39.62
N SER A 190 -17.96 11.69 -39.18
CA SER A 190 -16.70 10.95 -39.23
C SER A 190 -15.56 11.43 -38.34
N SER A 191 -15.16 10.50 -37.45
CA SER A 191 -13.86 10.35 -36.81
C SER A 191 -13.37 11.55 -36.02
N ILE A 192 -13.57 11.56 -34.69
CA ILE A 192 -12.67 12.20 -33.71
C ILE A 192 -13.07 11.78 -32.28
N GLN A 193 -12.08 11.26 -31.57
CA GLN A 193 -11.86 11.30 -30.11
C GLN A 193 -12.87 10.64 -29.16
N GLU A 194 -12.48 9.44 -28.71
CA GLU A 194 -12.85 8.85 -27.40
C GLU A 194 -12.20 9.58 -26.19
N ASN A 195 -11.57 10.72 -26.42
CA ASN A 195 -10.91 11.53 -25.41
C ASN A 195 -11.76 12.76 -25.08
N ASN A 196 -12.87 12.65 -24.35
CA ASN A 196 -13.51 13.85 -23.76
C ASN A 196 -14.50 13.62 -22.59
N VAL A 197 -14.47 12.48 -21.89
CA VAL A 197 -15.24 12.32 -20.64
C VAL A 197 -14.39 12.58 -19.38
N HIS A 198 -13.10 12.88 -19.52
CA HIS A 198 -12.17 12.84 -18.39
C HIS A 198 -11.78 14.19 -17.74
N LEU A 199 -12.33 15.33 -18.17
CA LEU A 199 -11.68 16.63 -17.89
C LEU A 199 -12.41 17.63 -16.97
N THR A 200 -13.65 17.41 -16.54
CA THR A 200 -14.38 18.48 -15.82
C THR A 200 -14.30 18.42 -14.30
N ASP A 201 -13.70 17.39 -13.71
CA ASP A 201 -13.69 17.21 -12.24
C ASP A 201 -12.33 16.77 -11.65
N THR A 202 -11.24 16.85 -12.43
CA THR A 202 -9.87 16.44 -12.04
C THR A 202 -9.04 17.58 -11.41
N SER A 203 -9.31 18.83 -11.78
CA SER A 203 -8.48 20.01 -11.45
C SER A 203 -8.32 20.33 -9.95
N LYS A 204 -9.27 19.95 -9.08
CA LYS A 204 -9.24 20.33 -7.65
C LYS A 204 -8.50 19.34 -6.75
N SER A 205 -8.42 18.05 -7.12
CA SER A 205 -7.71 17.00 -6.34
C SER A 205 -6.23 16.88 -6.71
N GLU A 206 -5.86 17.24 -7.94
CA GLU A 206 -4.49 17.14 -8.44
C GLU A 206 -3.56 18.27 -7.94
N ARG A 207 -4.14 19.43 -7.58
CA ARG A 207 -3.39 20.62 -7.17
C ARG A 207 -2.66 20.49 -5.84
N GLY A 208 -3.14 19.63 -4.96
CA GLY A 208 -2.37 19.18 -3.80
C GLY A 208 -1.34 18.15 -4.25
N SER A 209 -1.82 17.07 -4.89
CA SER A 209 -1.12 15.80 -5.16
C SER A 209 0.38 15.89 -5.49
N TRP A 210 0.81 16.84 -6.31
CA TRP A 210 2.23 17.01 -6.65
C TRP A 210 3.11 17.50 -5.49
N PHE A 211 2.59 18.33 -4.59
CA PHE A 211 3.37 18.94 -3.50
C PHE A 211 3.78 17.90 -2.46
N ILE A 212 2.86 17.07 -1.97
CA ILE A 212 3.24 16.01 -1.00
C ILE A 212 4.07 14.92 -1.68
N THR A 213 3.87 14.63 -2.96
CA THR A 213 4.77 13.74 -3.68
C THR A 213 6.20 14.27 -3.67
N LEU A 214 6.39 15.57 -3.90
CA LEU A 214 7.70 16.22 -3.82
C LEU A 214 8.26 16.23 -2.39
N VAL A 215 7.43 16.56 -1.40
CA VAL A 215 7.82 16.50 0.02
C VAL A 215 8.24 15.08 0.40
N LEU A 216 7.51 14.05 -0.04
CA LEU A 216 7.83 12.64 0.23
C LEU A 216 9.14 12.22 -0.43
N ALA A 217 9.34 12.61 -1.70
CA ALA A 217 10.56 12.34 -2.44
C ALA A 217 11.82 12.94 -1.79
N LEU A 218 11.68 14.04 -1.05
CA LEU A 218 12.76 14.67 -0.30
C LEU A 218 12.88 14.15 1.15
N ALA A 219 11.74 13.93 1.81
CA ALA A 219 11.69 13.52 3.21
C ALA A 219 12.23 12.12 3.43
N VAL A 220 11.95 11.17 2.53
CA VAL A 220 12.42 9.77 2.69
C VAL A 220 13.95 9.69 2.66
N PRO A 221 14.66 10.23 1.65
CA PRO A 221 16.13 10.29 1.69
C PRO A 221 16.66 11.05 2.91
N ALA A 222 16.02 12.16 3.28
CA ALA A 222 16.44 12.96 4.43
C ALA A 222 16.37 12.15 5.75
N VAL A 223 15.33 11.35 5.95
CA VAL A 223 15.18 10.45 7.12
C VAL A 223 16.27 9.38 7.12
N VAL A 224 16.57 8.77 5.97
CA VAL A 224 17.64 7.75 5.87
C VAL A 224 19.01 8.38 6.16
N VAL A 225 19.27 9.57 5.60
CA VAL A 225 20.49 10.35 5.89
C VAL A 225 20.58 10.68 7.37
N ALA A 226 19.51 11.18 7.98
CA ALA A 226 19.46 11.51 9.40
C ALA A 226 19.71 10.28 10.28
N ALA A 227 19.14 9.11 9.92
CA ALA A 227 19.38 7.86 10.63
C ALA A 227 20.85 7.41 10.53
N GLN A 228 21.47 7.57 9.36
CA GLN A 228 22.88 7.26 9.16
C GLN A 228 23.82 8.22 9.92
N LEU A 229 23.41 9.46 10.15
CA LEU A 229 24.14 10.45 10.94
C LEU A 229 23.90 10.30 12.45
N ALA A 230 22.75 9.78 12.87
CA ALA A 230 22.45 9.54 14.27
C ALA A 230 23.30 8.42 14.89
N CYS A 231 23.78 7.47 14.07
CA CYS A 231 24.61 6.37 14.52
C CYS A 231 25.97 6.34 13.78
N THR A 232 26.98 6.89 14.46
CA THR A 232 28.36 7.03 13.97
C THR A 232 29.33 6.27 14.86
N LYS A 233 30.60 6.18 14.45
CA LYS A 233 31.67 5.51 15.23
C LYS A 233 31.85 6.09 16.64
N GLU A 234 31.56 7.37 16.83
CA GLU A 234 31.80 8.10 18.08
C GLU A 234 30.60 8.05 19.03
N SER A 235 29.38 8.02 18.50
CA SER A 235 28.16 7.87 19.29
C SER A 235 26.98 7.39 18.44
N CYS A 236 26.13 6.54 19.03
CA CYS A 236 24.78 6.24 18.53
C CYS A 236 23.77 6.79 19.54
N ALA A 237 23.58 8.10 19.48
CA ALA A 237 22.65 8.82 20.32
C ALA A 237 21.28 8.93 19.62
N PRO A 238 20.15 8.86 20.36
CA PRO A 238 18.82 9.03 19.78
C PRO A 238 18.64 10.38 19.05
N ILE A 239 19.37 11.40 19.48
CA ILE A 239 19.42 12.70 18.81
C ILE A 239 20.80 12.78 18.15
N PRO A 240 20.89 13.09 16.84
CA PRO A 240 22.19 13.25 16.20
C PRO A 240 22.99 14.30 16.98
N PRO A 241 24.28 14.05 17.30
CA PRO A 241 25.12 15.05 17.93
C PRO A 241 25.18 16.32 17.05
N LYS A 242 25.74 17.43 17.53
CA LYS A 242 25.99 18.61 16.68
C LYS A 242 26.91 18.22 15.52
N VAL A 243 26.34 17.70 14.42
CA VAL A 243 27.09 17.26 13.25
C VAL A 243 27.34 18.48 12.39
N THR A 244 28.61 18.75 12.10
CA THR A 244 28.97 19.73 11.09
C THR A 244 28.57 19.19 9.71
N LEU A 245 27.61 19.84 9.08
CA LEU A 245 27.12 19.52 7.74
C LEU A 245 28.11 20.00 6.66
N THR A 246 29.31 19.44 6.70
CA THR A 246 30.35 19.74 5.71
C THR A 246 30.08 18.94 4.43
N TRP A 247 30.01 19.61 3.28
CA TRP A 247 29.78 18.98 1.97
C TRP A 247 30.74 17.81 1.68
N ARG A 248 32.00 17.91 2.12
CA ARG A 248 33.02 16.84 1.99
C ARG A 248 32.65 15.51 2.65
N ARG A 249 31.70 15.49 3.60
CA ARG A 249 31.21 14.26 4.25
C ARG A 249 30.20 13.49 3.40
N PHE A 250 29.53 14.19 2.48
CA PHE A 250 28.51 13.62 1.58
C PHE A 250 29.05 13.39 0.16
N PHE A 251 30.11 14.12 -0.22
CA PHE A 251 30.65 14.08 -1.57
C PHE A 251 32.12 13.72 -1.53
N ASP A 252 32.42 12.56 -2.12
CA ASP A 252 33.77 12.02 -2.30
C ASP A 252 33.83 11.39 -3.68
N LEU A 253 34.75 11.85 -4.52
CA LEU A 253 34.83 11.46 -5.93
C LEU A 253 35.23 9.98 -6.10
N GLU A 254 36.07 9.48 -5.21
CA GLU A 254 36.51 8.08 -5.22
C GLU A 254 35.38 7.15 -4.76
N ALA A 255 34.60 7.53 -3.73
CA ALA A 255 33.40 6.79 -3.35
C ALA A 255 32.32 6.79 -4.46
N ALA A 256 32.17 7.93 -5.15
CA ALA A 256 31.25 8.04 -6.26
C ALA A 256 31.66 7.13 -7.44
N SER A 257 32.96 7.06 -7.76
CA SER A 257 33.45 6.18 -8.83
C SER A 257 33.28 4.70 -8.49
N TRP A 258 33.46 4.29 -7.23
CA TRP A 258 33.17 2.93 -6.78
C TRP A 258 31.70 2.56 -6.97
N TYR A 259 30.79 3.45 -6.55
CA TYR A 259 29.35 3.21 -6.69
C TYR A 259 28.91 3.14 -8.15
N LEU A 260 29.34 4.09 -8.98
CA LEU A 260 28.99 4.13 -10.41
C LEU A 260 29.59 2.94 -11.15
N GLY A 261 30.85 2.60 -10.88
CA GLY A 261 31.50 1.41 -11.43
C GLY A 261 30.76 0.13 -11.04
N TYR A 262 30.35 0.00 -9.78
CA TYR A 262 29.52 -1.11 -9.31
C TYR A 262 28.16 -1.16 -10.01
N LEU A 263 27.46 -0.03 -10.14
CA LEU A 263 26.15 0.01 -10.81
C LEU A 263 26.26 -0.39 -12.28
N VAL A 264 27.25 0.14 -13.00
CA VAL A 264 27.53 -0.22 -14.40
C VAL A 264 27.86 -1.71 -14.51
N PHE A 265 28.70 -2.24 -13.62
CA PHE A 265 29.03 -3.66 -13.56
C PHE A 265 27.77 -4.52 -13.36
N GLN A 266 26.87 -4.15 -12.45
CA GLN A 266 25.60 -4.85 -12.26
C GLN A 266 24.70 -4.80 -13.51
N PHE A 267 24.66 -3.68 -14.22
CA PHE A 267 23.91 -3.55 -15.48
C PHE A 267 24.51 -4.41 -16.61
N ILE A 268 25.83 -4.51 -16.69
CA ILE A 268 26.51 -5.42 -17.63
C ILE A 268 26.11 -6.86 -17.31
N LEU A 269 26.25 -7.29 -16.05
CA LEU A 269 25.88 -8.65 -15.63
C LEU A 269 24.39 -8.96 -15.83
N ALA A 270 23.51 -7.98 -15.66
CA ALA A 270 22.08 -8.10 -15.95
C ALA A 270 21.77 -8.20 -17.45
N SER A 271 22.63 -7.64 -18.31
CA SER A 271 22.49 -7.68 -19.77
C SER A 271 23.06 -8.96 -20.38
N LEU A 272 23.98 -9.64 -19.68
CA LEU A 272 24.59 -10.87 -20.17
C LEU A 272 23.54 -11.97 -20.39
N PRO A 273 23.70 -12.79 -21.45
CA PRO A 273 22.76 -13.85 -21.80
C PRO A 273 22.87 -15.08 -20.89
N LEU A 274 23.11 -14.92 -19.60
CA LEU A 274 23.24 -15.99 -18.62
C LEU A 274 21.89 -16.30 -17.96
N GLY A 275 21.70 -17.55 -17.54
CA GLY A 275 20.55 -17.98 -16.73
C GLY A 275 19.29 -18.40 -17.50
N PHE A 276 18.28 -18.81 -16.73
CA PHE A 276 17.05 -19.40 -17.28
C PHE A 276 16.07 -18.32 -17.76
N LYS A 277 15.41 -18.59 -18.89
CA LYS A 277 14.37 -17.70 -19.42
C LYS A 277 13.07 -17.91 -18.63
N ASN A 278 12.61 -16.87 -17.95
CA ASN A 278 11.34 -16.81 -17.27
C ASN A 278 10.41 -15.83 -17.97
N LYS A 279 9.13 -16.21 -18.14
CA LYS A 279 8.10 -15.33 -18.68
C LYS A 279 7.40 -14.63 -17.52
N SER A 280 7.23 -13.32 -17.61
CA SER A 280 6.34 -12.57 -16.72
C SER A 280 5.20 -11.97 -17.52
N ALA A 281 3.97 -12.16 -17.03
CA ALA A 281 2.78 -11.58 -17.62
C ALA A 281 2.68 -10.10 -17.22
N GLY A 282 2.96 -9.20 -18.17
CA GLY A 282 2.66 -7.78 -18.05
C GLY A 282 1.17 -7.50 -18.25
N ARG A 283 0.79 -6.20 -18.23
CA ARG A 283 -0.61 -5.77 -18.41
C ARG A 283 -1.17 -6.11 -19.81
N SER A 284 -0.33 -6.10 -20.83
CA SER A 284 -0.67 -6.47 -22.22
C SER A 284 0.35 -7.40 -22.86
N ASP A 285 1.61 -7.30 -22.42
CA ASP A 285 2.73 -7.96 -23.08
C ASP A 285 3.35 -9.02 -22.16
N THR A 286 3.78 -10.11 -22.77
CA THR A 286 4.56 -11.12 -22.06
C THR A 286 6.03 -10.76 -22.17
N TYR A 287 6.64 -10.48 -21.02
CA TYR A 287 8.04 -10.11 -20.94
C TYR A 287 8.90 -11.35 -20.67
N ILE A 288 9.95 -11.54 -21.46
CA ILE A 288 10.97 -12.56 -21.20
C ILE A 288 12.07 -11.91 -20.35
N TYR A 289 12.38 -12.57 -19.24
CA TYR A 289 13.42 -12.22 -18.29
C TYR A 289 14.44 -13.36 -18.22
N ARG A 290 15.71 -13.02 -18.00
CA ARG A 290 16.74 -14.02 -17.69
C ARG A 290 17.03 -13.98 -16.19
N SER A 291 16.82 -15.11 -15.53
CA SER A 291 17.10 -15.25 -14.11
C SER A 291 18.51 -15.78 -13.91
N ASN A 292 19.43 -14.87 -13.56
CA ASN A 292 20.83 -15.14 -13.31
C ASN A 292 21.30 -14.58 -11.96
N GLY A 293 20.38 -14.27 -11.04
CA GLY A 293 20.70 -13.66 -9.74
C GLY A 293 21.87 -14.29 -8.98
N ILE A 294 21.90 -15.62 -8.85
CA ILE A 294 23.00 -16.34 -8.14
C ILE A 294 24.35 -16.11 -8.83
N ALA A 295 24.40 -16.22 -10.16
CA ALA A 295 25.63 -15.97 -10.91
C ALA A 295 26.11 -14.53 -10.73
N VAL A 296 25.20 -13.55 -10.66
CA VAL A 296 25.54 -12.16 -10.39
C VAL A 296 26.12 -11.98 -8.98
N VAL A 297 25.54 -12.63 -7.96
CA VAL A 297 26.09 -12.60 -6.59
C VAL A 297 27.50 -13.19 -6.55
N VAL A 298 27.70 -14.37 -7.14
CA VAL A 298 29.00 -15.05 -7.17
C VAL A 298 30.04 -14.21 -7.93
N ALA A 299 29.69 -13.66 -9.10
CA ALA A 299 30.59 -12.80 -9.86
C ALA A 299 30.95 -11.53 -9.07
N THR A 300 29.99 -10.92 -8.40
CA THR A 300 30.22 -9.71 -7.59
C THR A 300 31.11 -10.02 -6.38
N ALA A 301 30.85 -11.13 -5.68
CA ALA A 301 31.71 -11.58 -4.58
C ALA A 301 33.13 -11.90 -5.08
N GLY A 302 33.26 -12.58 -6.22
CA GLY A 302 34.55 -12.87 -6.84
C GLY A 302 35.37 -11.63 -7.17
N VAL A 303 34.73 -10.57 -7.71
CA VAL A 303 35.40 -9.29 -7.97
C VAL A 303 35.85 -8.62 -6.67
N LEU A 304 35.00 -8.59 -5.63
CA LEU A 304 35.37 -8.00 -4.34
C LEU A 304 36.53 -8.77 -3.67
N LEU A 305 36.51 -10.10 -3.69
CA LEU A 305 37.59 -10.93 -3.18
C LEU A 305 38.87 -10.75 -4.01
N GLY A 306 38.75 -10.64 -5.34
CA GLY A 306 39.88 -10.36 -6.21
C GLY A 306 40.52 -8.99 -5.92
N LEU A 307 39.71 -7.95 -5.72
CA LEU A 307 40.18 -6.64 -5.27
C LEU A 307 40.93 -6.73 -3.93
N HIS A 308 40.43 -7.54 -3.00
CA HIS A 308 41.07 -7.72 -1.70
C HIS A 308 42.41 -8.45 -1.81
N PHE A 309 42.46 -9.60 -2.47
CA PHE A 309 43.63 -10.47 -2.48
C PHE A 309 44.71 -10.04 -3.49
N TYR A 310 44.33 -9.55 -4.67
CA TYR A 310 45.31 -9.19 -5.72
C TYR A 310 45.71 -7.71 -5.69
N LEU A 311 44.77 -6.83 -5.32
CA LEU A 311 44.98 -5.38 -5.32
C LEU A 311 45.14 -4.79 -3.91
N ASN A 312 45.18 -5.65 -2.88
CA ASN A 312 45.28 -5.27 -1.47
C ASN A 312 44.25 -4.21 -1.06
N PHE A 313 43.08 -4.20 -1.70
CA PHE A 313 42.06 -3.21 -1.44
C PHE A 313 41.38 -3.49 -0.09
N PRO A 314 41.38 -2.53 0.86
CA PRO A 314 40.73 -2.72 2.15
C PRO A 314 39.21 -2.61 1.98
N LEU A 315 38.53 -3.75 1.87
CA LEU A 315 37.08 -3.83 1.66
C LEU A 315 36.26 -3.08 2.73
N THR A 316 36.81 -2.94 3.94
CA THR A 316 36.19 -2.17 5.03
C THR A 316 36.06 -0.68 4.73
N ARG A 317 36.86 -0.12 3.80
CA ARG A 317 36.72 1.29 3.35
C ARG A 317 35.36 1.58 2.74
N ILE A 318 34.71 0.58 2.13
CA ILE A 318 33.35 0.73 1.57
C ILE A 318 32.37 1.11 2.70
N LEU A 319 32.52 0.54 3.89
CA LEU A 319 31.68 0.86 5.04
C LEU A 319 32.02 2.23 5.63
N ASP A 320 33.29 2.62 5.62
CA ASP A 320 33.74 3.92 6.13
C ASP A 320 33.21 5.07 5.26
N ARG A 321 33.10 4.84 3.94
CA ARG A 321 32.53 5.80 2.97
C ARG A 321 31.06 5.53 2.64
N GLY A 322 30.32 4.88 3.54
CA GLY A 322 28.91 4.57 3.32
C GLY A 322 28.02 5.80 3.07
N LEU A 323 28.30 6.93 3.73
CA LEU A 323 27.55 8.19 3.52
C LEU A 323 27.75 8.77 2.11
N PRO A 324 28.99 8.99 1.63
CA PRO A 324 29.22 9.39 0.23
C PRO A 324 28.63 8.45 -0.82
N ILE A 325 28.72 7.13 -0.60
CA ILE A 325 28.12 6.13 -1.51
C ILE A 325 26.59 6.30 -1.55
N MET A 326 25.95 6.49 -0.40
CA MET A 326 24.51 6.72 -0.31
C MET A 326 24.09 8.04 -0.97
N SER A 327 24.85 9.12 -0.77
CA SER A 327 24.59 10.40 -1.44
C SER A 327 24.69 10.26 -2.97
N THR A 328 25.69 9.52 -3.44
CA THR A 328 25.84 9.21 -4.87
C THR A 328 24.68 8.35 -5.39
N SER A 329 24.20 7.38 -4.60
CA SER A 329 23.06 6.54 -5.00
C SER A 329 21.76 7.32 -5.13
N ILE A 330 21.50 8.27 -4.21
CA ILE A 330 20.34 9.17 -4.27
C ILE A 330 20.39 10.03 -5.54
N ILE A 331 21.53 10.65 -5.83
CA ILE A 331 21.69 11.50 -7.03
C ILE A 331 21.52 10.66 -8.29
N THR A 332 22.14 9.48 -8.34
CA THR A 332 22.03 8.57 -9.47
C THR A 332 20.58 8.12 -9.69
N ALA A 333 19.84 7.85 -8.61
CA ALA A 333 18.42 7.51 -8.68
C ALA A 333 17.57 8.64 -9.29
N VAL A 334 17.80 9.89 -8.86
CA VAL A 334 17.11 11.07 -9.40
C VAL A 334 17.45 11.24 -10.87
N VAL A 335 18.73 11.25 -11.24
CA VAL A 335 19.19 11.41 -12.63
C VAL A 335 18.62 10.31 -13.53
N LEU A 336 18.69 9.06 -13.10
CA LEU A 336 18.17 7.92 -13.87
C LEU A 336 16.65 8.01 -14.04
N SER A 337 15.91 8.43 -13.01
CA SER A 337 14.46 8.61 -13.10
C SER A 337 14.06 9.70 -14.10
N ILE A 338 14.80 10.81 -14.14
CA ILE A 338 14.58 11.90 -15.10
C ILE A 338 14.89 11.41 -16.52
N GLY A 339 16.01 10.71 -16.72
CA GLY A 339 16.36 10.14 -18.03
C GLY A 339 15.31 9.15 -18.54
N LEU A 340 14.79 8.29 -17.67
CA LEU A 340 13.71 7.36 -18.00
C LEU A 340 12.38 8.06 -18.31
N TYR A 341 12.08 9.14 -17.60
CA TYR A 341 10.90 9.95 -17.87
C TYR A 341 11.00 10.65 -19.23
N ILE A 342 12.13 11.28 -19.53
CA ILE A 342 12.40 11.92 -20.83
C ILE A 342 12.28 10.89 -21.95
N LYS A 343 12.91 9.72 -21.79
CA LYS A 343 12.79 8.61 -22.75
C LYS A 343 11.33 8.21 -22.97
N ALA A 344 10.54 8.08 -21.91
CA ALA A 344 9.13 7.70 -21.99
C ALA A 344 8.21 8.78 -22.58
N VAL A 345 8.63 10.05 -22.53
CA VAL A 345 7.94 11.16 -23.18
C VAL A 345 8.22 11.19 -24.68
N HIS A 346 9.45 10.89 -25.09
CA HIS A 346 9.86 10.89 -26.50
C HIS A 346 9.60 9.56 -27.21
N SER A 347 9.40 8.47 -26.47
CA SER A 347 9.05 7.18 -27.03
C SER A 347 7.53 7.01 -27.09
N ASN A 348 7.05 6.30 -28.10
CA ASN A 348 5.66 5.80 -28.16
C ASN A 348 5.44 4.62 -27.19
N ALA A 349 6.24 4.50 -26.12
CA ALA A 349 6.13 3.40 -25.18
C ALA A 349 4.80 3.46 -24.43
N LYS A 350 4.25 2.27 -24.15
CA LYS A 350 3.01 2.15 -23.41
C LYS A 350 3.19 2.69 -21.99
N ARG A 351 2.42 3.72 -21.66
CA ARG A 351 2.45 4.34 -20.34
C ARG A 351 1.97 3.39 -19.25
N SER A 352 2.59 3.49 -18.06
CA SER A 352 2.24 2.70 -16.89
C SER A 352 0.83 3.04 -16.38
N GLU A 353 0.24 2.16 -15.58
CA GLU A 353 -1.09 2.37 -15.00
C GLU A 353 -1.18 3.58 -14.08
N TYR A 354 -0.06 3.93 -13.44
CA TYR A 354 0.03 4.99 -12.45
C TYR A 354 0.73 6.26 -13.00
N GLY A 355 1.31 6.21 -14.20
CA GLY A 355 2.05 7.31 -14.85
C GLY A 355 1.31 7.96 -16.03
N GLN A 356 -0.02 8.08 -15.90
CA GLN A 356 -0.94 8.72 -16.85
C GLN A 356 -1.80 9.78 -16.14
N THR A 357 -1.21 10.53 -15.21
CA THR A 357 -1.93 11.52 -14.40
C THR A 357 -2.06 12.88 -15.09
N GLY A 358 -1.27 13.13 -16.13
CA GLY A 358 -1.21 14.43 -16.81
C GLY A 358 -0.32 15.46 -16.10
N SER A 359 0.20 15.15 -14.91
CA SER A 359 1.19 15.96 -14.20
C SER A 359 2.58 15.36 -14.34
N HIS A 360 3.53 16.14 -14.84
CA HIS A 360 4.92 15.70 -15.03
C HIS A 360 5.57 15.21 -13.73
N ILE A 361 5.30 15.86 -12.59
CA ILE A 361 5.87 15.49 -11.30
C ILE A 361 5.33 14.14 -10.81
N LEU A 362 4.02 13.94 -10.95
CA LEU A 362 3.37 12.70 -10.51
C LEU A 362 3.77 11.53 -11.41
N ASP A 363 3.86 11.75 -12.73
CA ASP A 363 4.25 10.74 -13.69
C ASP A 363 5.75 10.38 -13.59
N LEU A 364 6.62 11.35 -13.25
CA LEU A 364 8.03 11.10 -12.90
C LEU A 364 8.14 10.24 -11.64
N PHE A 365 7.35 10.57 -10.61
CA PHE A 365 7.37 9.86 -9.34
C PHE A 365 6.87 8.41 -9.46
N ALA A 366 5.70 8.23 -10.08
CA ALA A 366 5.10 6.92 -10.29
C ALA A 366 5.83 6.09 -11.36
N GLY A 367 6.41 6.77 -12.36
CA GLY A 367 7.12 6.17 -13.49
C GLY A 367 6.24 6.05 -14.72
N ALA A 368 6.68 6.65 -15.82
CA ALA A 368 5.94 6.66 -17.08
C ALA A 368 5.92 5.30 -17.78
N GLU A 369 6.97 4.46 -17.68
CA GLU A 369 7.01 3.09 -18.21
C GLU A 369 6.86 2.08 -17.06
N THR A 370 6.10 0.98 -17.24
CA THR A 370 6.01 -0.08 -16.21
C THR A 370 7.34 -0.81 -16.03
N ASN A 371 7.94 -1.24 -17.14
CA ASN A 371 9.24 -1.92 -17.18
C ASN A 371 10.12 -1.23 -18.23
N ALA A 372 10.98 -0.31 -17.78
CA ALA A 372 11.84 0.42 -18.69
C ALA A 372 12.98 -0.45 -19.21
N ARG A 373 13.09 -0.58 -20.53
CA ARG A 373 14.11 -1.42 -21.19
C ARG A 373 15.06 -0.62 -22.06
N ILE A 374 16.34 -0.99 -22.03
CA ILE A 374 17.40 -0.49 -22.91
C ILE A 374 18.08 -1.72 -23.51
N GLY A 375 17.76 -2.05 -24.75
CA GLY A 375 18.23 -3.31 -25.37
C GLY A 375 17.77 -4.55 -24.57
N PRO A 376 18.69 -5.46 -24.20
CA PRO A 376 18.36 -6.65 -23.39
C PRO A 376 18.16 -6.33 -21.90
N LEU A 377 18.56 -5.15 -21.43
CA LEU A 377 18.51 -4.75 -20.03
C LEU A 377 17.10 -4.29 -19.64
N ASP A 378 16.50 -4.97 -18.66
CA ASP A 378 15.33 -4.47 -17.95
C ASP A 378 15.76 -3.76 -16.67
N LEU A 379 15.79 -2.42 -16.73
CA LEU A 379 16.35 -1.56 -15.69
C LEU A 379 15.68 -1.77 -14.35
N LYS A 380 14.37 -2.02 -14.34
CA LYS A 380 13.62 -2.23 -13.10
C LYS A 380 14.15 -3.45 -12.34
N THR A 381 14.23 -4.58 -13.03
CA THR A 381 14.74 -5.80 -12.40
C THR A 381 16.22 -5.70 -12.05
N ALA A 382 17.02 -5.02 -12.88
CA ALA A 382 18.44 -4.79 -12.60
C ALA A 382 18.66 -3.93 -11.36
N ILE A 383 17.90 -2.84 -11.19
CA ILE A 383 17.97 -1.94 -10.03
C ILE A 383 17.51 -2.66 -8.75
N ILE A 384 16.39 -3.38 -8.80
CA ILE A 384 15.90 -4.18 -7.67
C ILE A 384 16.95 -5.22 -7.26
N ARG A 385 17.51 -5.97 -8.23
CA ARG A 385 18.54 -6.97 -7.98
C ARG A 385 19.79 -6.34 -7.38
N THR A 386 20.25 -5.22 -7.95
CA THR A 386 21.41 -4.47 -7.44
C THR A 386 21.21 -4.06 -5.98
N SER A 387 20.01 -3.61 -5.60
CA SER A 387 19.71 -3.25 -4.21
C SER A 387 19.80 -4.46 -3.26
N LEU A 388 19.29 -5.62 -3.65
CA LEU A 388 19.35 -6.84 -2.84
C LEU A 388 20.80 -7.32 -2.66
N ILE A 389 21.58 -7.30 -3.75
CA ILE A 389 23.00 -7.68 -3.73
C ILE A 389 23.81 -6.70 -2.89
N SER A 390 23.55 -5.40 -2.99
CA SER A 390 24.19 -4.37 -2.15
C SER A 390 23.93 -4.62 -0.66
N THR A 391 22.71 -5.01 -0.27
CA THR A 391 22.41 -5.36 1.13
C THR A 391 23.22 -6.58 1.58
N ILE A 392 23.31 -7.62 0.74
CA ILE A 392 24.11 -8.81 1.04
C ILE A 392 25.58 -8.41 1.25
N ILE A 393 26.16 -7.63 0.34
CA ILE A 393 27.55 -7.17 0.42
C ILE A 393 27.76 -6.34 1.69
N TYR A 394 26.89 -5.36 1.96
CA TYR A 394 27.07 -4.46 3.09
C TYR A 394 27.02 -5.21 4.43
N ASN A 395 26.13 -6.19 4.58
CA ASN A 395 26.07 -7.06 5.75
C ASN A 395 27.28 -7.99 5.85
N SER A 396 27.74 -8.59 4.75
CA SER A 396 28.94 -9.43 4.74
C SER A 396 30.19 -8.64 5.12
N LEU A 397 30.32 -7.41 4.61
CA LEU A 397 31.42 -6.51 4.98
C LEU A 397 31.36 -6.11 6.45
N LEU A 398 30.16 -5.93 7.01
CA LEU A 398 29.99 -5.58 8.41
C LEU A 398 30.42 -6.73 9.33
N VAL A 399 30.06 -7.97 8.99
CA VAL A 399 30.55 -9.17 9.68
C VAL A 399 32.07 -9.28 9.57
N TYR A 400 32.62 -9.09 8.36
CA TYR A 400 34.06 -9.07 8.15
C TYR A 400 34.76 -8.00 9.01
N ARG A 401 34.19 -6.79 9.10
CA ARG A 401 34.74 -5.73 9.97
C ARG A 401 34.67 -6.08 11.46
N GLU A 402 33.68 -6.86 11.88
CA GLU A 402 33.60 -7.35 13.26
C GLU A 402 34.65 -8.40 13.57
N THR A 403 35.07 -9.21 12.60
CA THR A 403 36.12 -10.23 12.80
C THR A 403 37.54 -9.68 12.68
N GLN A 404 37.72 -8.47 12.14
CA GLN A 404 39.05 -7.87 11.96
C GLN A 404 39.70 -7.52 13.31
N GLY A 405 40.85 -8.13 13.60
CA GLY A 405 41.66 -7.83 14.78
C GLY A 405 41.07 -8.30 16.11
N LYS A 406 40.07 -9.19 16.08
CA LYS A 406 39.44 -9.78 17.28
C LYS A 406 39.64 -11.30 17.30
N GLU A 407 39.84 -11.85 18.48
CA GLU A 407 39.77 -13.31 18.68
C GLU A 407 38.32 -13.81 18.61
N LEU A 408 38.15 -15.12 18.37
CA LEU A 408 36.82 -15.76 18.24
C LEU A 408 35.87 -15.46 19.42
N ASN A 409 36.40 -15.37 20.64
CA ASN A 409 35.63 -15.10 21.86
C ASN A 409 35.17 -13.64 21.99
N GLN A 410 35.70 -12.72 21.18
CA GLN A 410 35.42 -11.28 21.22
C GLN A 410 34.44 -10.85 20.10
N ILE A 411 34.09 -11.75 19.19
CA ILE A 411 33.17 -11.48 18.08
C ILE A 411 31.74 -11.40 18.60
N SER A 412 31.03 -10.32 18.30
CA SER A 412 29.63 -10.19 18.65
C SER A 412 28.74 -11.11 17.81
N ILE A 413 28.29 -12.20 18.43
CA ILE A 413 27.34 -13.16 17.81
C ILE A 413 26.03 -12.46 17.42
N THR A 414 25.58 -11.46 18.20
CA THR A 414 24.36 -10.68 17.90
C THR A 414 24.45 -9.95 16.57
N VAL A 415 25.60 -9.32 16.28
CA VAL A 415 25.85 -8.63 15.00
C VAL A 415 25.86 -9.64 13.85
N ALA A 416 26.59 -10.74 14.01
CA ALA A 416 26.66 -11.80 13.02
C ALA A 416 25.28 -12.41 12.71
N LEU A 417 24.47 -12.66 13.75
CA LEU A 417 23.11 -13.15 13.61
C LEU A 417 22.23 -12.14 12.86
N ALA A 418 22.22 -10.87 13.27
CA ALA A 418 21.42 -9.85 12.60
C ALA A 418 21.77 -9.71 11.11
N ALA A 419 23.06 -9.67 10.79
CA ALA A 419 23.55 -9.64 9.41
C ALA A 419 23.15 -10.91 8.63
N ALA A 420 23.32 -12.09 9.24
CA ALA A 420 22.96 -13.37 8.61
C ALA A 420 21.46 -13.47 8.30
N LEU A 421 20.57 -13.08 9.21
CA LEU A 421 19.13 -13.08 8.97
C LEU A 421 18.74 -12.16 7.80
N GLN A 422 19.37 -10.99 7.70
CA GLN A 422 19.15 -10.08 6.56
C GLN A 422 19.72 -10.62 5.24
N ILE A 423 20.91 -11.24 5.28
CA ILE A 423 21.52 -11.90 4.11
C ILE A 423 20.62 -13.03 3.61
N ILE A 424 20.14 -13.91 4.50
CA ILE A 424 19.24 -15.03 4.16
C ILE A 424 17.98 -14.49 3.46
N TYR A 425 17.36 -13.45 4.03
CA TYR A 425 16.14 -12.87 3.46
C TYR A 425 16.37 -12.21 2.09
N CYS A 426 17.49 -11.50 1.90
CA CYS A 426 17.80 -10.89 0.60
C CYS A 426 18.20 -11.93 -0.45
N LEU A 427 18.98 -12.94 -0.05
CA LEU A 427 19.41 -14.03 -0.91
C LEU A 427 18.23 -14.84 -1.42
N ASP A 428 17.18 -15.00 -0.61
CA ASP A 428 15.94 -15.67 -0.98
C ASP A 428 15.25 -15.06 -2.22
N PHE A 429 15.27 -13.73 -2.37
CA PHE A 429 14.75 -13.06 -3.57
C PHE A 429 15.62 -13.30 -4.81
N VAL A 430 16.93 -13.43 -4.62
CA VAL A 430 17.91 -13.64 -5.69
C VAL A 430 17.93 -15.10 -6.16
N VAL A 431 17.82 -16.05 -5.22
CA VAL A 431 17.75 -17.50 -5.50
C VAL A 431 16.44 -17.84 -6.20
N PHE A 432 15.32 -17.34 -5.68
CA PHE A 432 13.99 -17.61 -6.23
C PHE A 432 13.47 -16.44 -7.06
N GLU A 433 14.30 -16.01 -8.00
CA GLU A 433 14.06 -14.84 -8.83
C GLU A 433 12.77 -14.96 -9.67
N SER A 434 12.39 -16.17 -10.10
CA SER A 434 11.12 -16.41 -10.81
C SER A 434 9.90 -15.95 -10.02
N THR A 435 9.94 -16.11 -8.69
CA THR A 435 8.90 -15.66 -7.77
C THR A 435 8.89 -14.15 -7.63
N LEU A 436 10.07 -13.50 -7.59
CA LEU A 436 10.21 -12.04 -7.59
C LEU A 436 9.62 -11.42 -8.86
N LEU A 437 9.83 -12.02 -10.03
CA LEU A 437 9.24 -11.56 -11.30
C LEU A 437 7.72 -11.61 -11.27
N SER A 438 7.12 -12.53 -10.51
CA SER A 438 5.66 -12.64 -10.35
C SER A 438 5.04 -11.61 -9.38
N SER A 439 5.88 -10.79 -8.73
CA SER A 439 5.46 -9.81 -7.72
C SER A 439 4.62 -8.68 -8.28
N PHE A 440 3.92 -7.98 -7.39
CA PHE A 440 3.15 -6.79 -7.75
C PHE A 440 4.07 -5.67 -8.24
N THR A 441 5.19 -5.44 -7.55
CA THR A 441 6.16 -4.40 -7.87
C THR A 441 6.68 -4.56 -9.29
N VAL A 442 7.15 -5.74 -9.68
CA VAL A 442 7.69 -5.96 -11.03
C VAL A 442 6.62 -5.81 -12.12
N ASN A 443 5.40 -6.32 -11.90
CA ASN A 443 4.41 -6.36 -12.98
C ASN A 443 3.51 -5.12 -13.09
N HIS A 444 3.38 -4.32 -12.03
CA HIS A 444 2.36 -3.27 -11.97
C HIS A 444 2.91 -1.90 -11.58
N ASP A 445 3.93 -1.80 -10.73
CA ASP A 445 4.53 -0.50 -10.41
C ASP A 445 5.26 0.09 -11.61
N GLY A 446 5.28 1.42 -11.74
CA GLY A 446 6.10 2.09 -12.74
C GLY A 446 7.58 2.09 -12.38
N THR A 447 8.45 2.15 -13.39
CA THR A 447 9.89 2.37 -13.21
C THR A 447 10.14 3.87 -13.03
N GLY A 448 9.64 4.43 -11.92
CA GLY A 448 9.71 5.86 -11.59
C GLY A 448 10.67 6.18 -10.46
N LEU A 449 10.73 7.47 -10.09
CA LEU A 449 11.58 7.95 -9.00
C LEU A 449 11.34 7.19 -7.71
N TRP A 450 10.08 6.91 -7.31
CA TRP A 450 9.81 6.21 -6.05
C TRP A 450 10.48 4.83 -5.99
N MET A 451 10.33 4.02 -7.04
CA MET A 451 10.89 2.67 -7.08
C MET A 451 12.41 2.70 -7.11
N ILE A 452 13.01 3.56 -7.95
CA ILE A 452 14.47 3.66 -8.09
C ILE A 452 15.09 4.19 -6.80
N LEU A 453 14.50 5.23 -6.21
CA LEU A 453 14.97 5.83 -4.96
C LEU A 453 14.83 4.86 -3.78
N TYR A 454 13.71 4.15 -3.68
CA TYR A 454 13.53 3.10 -2.68
C TYR A 454 14.60 2.02 -2.80
N SER A 455 14.86 1.50 -4.01
CA SER A 455 15.93 0.51 -4.24
C SER A 455 17.33 1.08 -3.96
N ALA A 456 17.60 2.35 -4.26
CA ALA A 456 18.88 2.98 -3.97
C ALA A 456 19.14 3.19 -2.47
N LEU A 457 18.07 3.39 -1.68
CA LEU A 457 18.13 3.61 -0.24
C LEU A 457 18.05 2.33 0.59
N LEU A 458 17.40 1.28 0.07
CA LEU A 458 17.15 0.02 0.78
C LEU A 458 18.41 -0.55 1.47
N PRO A 459 19.58 -0.66 0.81
CA PRO A 459 20.78 -1.22 1.45
C PRO A 459 21.25 -0.40 2.64
N PHE A 460 21.05 0.91 2.62
CA PHE A 460 21.43 1.80 3.71
C PHE A 460 20.36 1.87 4.79
N TRP A 461 19.10 1.58 4.49
CA TRP A 461 18.03 1.62 5.48
C TRP A 461 18.02 0.39 6.37
N ILE A 462 17.96 -0.81 5.78
CA ILE A 462 17.77 -2.04 6.59
C ILE A 462 19.05 -2.49 7.30
N THR A 463 20.22 -2.22 6.72
CA THR A 463 21.53 -2.55 7.33
C THR A 463 21.89 -1.63 8.50
N LEU A 464 21.09 -0.58 8.77
CA LEU A 464 21.23 0.20 10.00
C LEU A 464 21.01 -0.64 11.25
N ILE A 465 20.21 -1.71 11.21
CA ILE A 465 20.01 -2.60 12.36
C ILE A 465 21.32 -3.28 12.79
N PRO A 466 21.99 -4.07 11.93
CA PRO A 466 23.25 -4.69 12.33
C PRO A 466 24.37 -3.64 12.51
N LYS A 467 24.37 -2.52 11.76
CA LYS A 467 25.31 -1.42 12.00
C LYS A 467 25.13 -0.81 13.39
N TYR A 468 23.88 -0.62 13.82
CA TYR A 468 23.54 -0.12 15.14
C TYR A 468 24.04 -1.06 16.23
N LEU A 469 23.74 -2.36 16.13
CA LEU A 469 24.22 -3.40 17.05
C LEU A 469 25.76 -3.42 17.16
N PHE A 470 26.46 -3.27 16.03
CA PHE A 470 27.91 -3.20 15.98
C PHE A 470 28.45 -1.98 16.73
N LEU A 471 27.88 -0.79 16.48
CA LEU A 471 28.35 0.47 17.06
C LEU A 471 27.98 0.61 18.54
N SER A 472 26.84 0.07 18.96
CA SER A 472 26.39 0.08 20.35
C SER A 472 27.08 -0.96 21.23
N LYS A 473 27.98 -1.78 20.67
CA LYS A 473 28.61 -2.93 21.34
C LYS A 473 27.57 -3.84 22.00
N SER A 474 26.63 -4.34 21.19
CA SER A 474 25.52 -5.16 21.69
C SER A 474 26.00 -6.39 22.46
N GLU A 475 25.32 -6.67 23.58
CA GLU A 475 25.53 -7.88 24.37
C GLU A 475 24.68 -9.04 23.84
N LEU A 476 25.16 -10.27 24.04
CA LEU A 476 24.40 -11.45 23.65
C LEU A 476 23.35 -11.78 24.71
N ASN A 477 22.08 -11.52 24.37
CA ASN A 477 20.95 -12.08 25.11
C ASN A 477 20.42 -13.30 24.35
N VAL A 478 20.76 -14.50 24.81
CA VAL A 478 20.41 -15.77 24.15
C VAL A 478 18.90 -15.94 23.98
N TRP A 479 18.09 -15.49 24.95
CA TRP A 479 16.63 -15.57 24.87
C TRP A 479 16.07 -14.67 23.78
N VAL A 480 16.56 -13.43 23.70
CA VAL A 480 16.18 -12.48 22.63
C VAL A 480 16.64 -13.00 21.28
N ALA A 481 17.88 -13.49 21.17
CA ALA A 481 18.42 -14.06 19.94
C ALA A 481 17.62 -15.28 19.47
N GLY A 482 17.26 -16.20 20.38
CA GLY A 482 16.43 -17.36 20.11
C GLY A 482 15.02 -16.97 19.68
N ALA A 483 14.39 -16.03 20.39
CA ALA A 483 13.05 -15.52 20.04
C ALA A 483 13.05 -14.81 18.67
N ALA A 484 14.06 -13.99 18.38
CA ALA A 484 14.22 -13.34 17.09
C ALA A 484 14.45 -14.36 15.97
N GLY A 485 15.32 -15.36 16.18
CA GLY A 485 15.57 -16.43 15.21
C GLY A 485 14.31 -17.27 14.92
N LEU A 486 13.53 -17.60 15.95
CA LEU A 486 12.25 -18.30 15.79
C LEU A 486 11.23 -17.45 15.02
N LEU A 487 11.08 -16.17 15.41
CA LEU A 487 10.16 -15.24 14.75
C LEU A 487 10.54 -15.02 13.28
N PHE A 488 11.84 -14.88 12.99
CA PHE A 488 12.37 -14.82 11.63
C PHE A 488 12.00 -16.06 10.84
N THR A 489 12.26 -17.25 11.39
CA THR A 489 12.03 -18.53 10.71
C THR A 489 10.55 -18.69 10.36
N ILE A 490 9.64 -18.41 11.30
CA ILE A 490 8.20 -18.45 11.06
C ILE A 490 7.81 -17.44 9.97
N GLY A 491 8.26 -16.20 10.08
CA GLY A 491 7.97 -15.16 9.09
C GLY A 491 8.47 -15.49 7.69
N TYR A 492 9.71 -15.95 7.61
CA TYR A 492 10.38 -16.38 6.39
C TYR A 492 9.63 -17.54 5.72
N LEU A 493 9.28 -18.59 6.47
CA LEU A 493 8.54 -19.73 5.93
C LEU A 493 7.17 -19.31 5.41
N ILE A 494 6.42 -18.48 6.15
CA ILE A 494 5.14 -17.93 5.68
C ILE A 494 5.31 -17.14 4.38
N HIS A 495 6.33 -16.27 4.32
CA HIS A 495 6.62 -15.47 3.13
C HIS A 495 6.97 -16.34 1.92
N ARG A 496 7.90 -17.29 2.10
CA ARG A 496 8.39 -18.18 1.05
C ARG A 496 7.29 -19.12 0.55
N ILE A 497 6.59 -19.81 1.45
CA ILE A 497 5.52 -20.76 1.09
C ILE A 497 4.40 -20.04 0.34
N SER A 498 3.93 -18.89 0.84
CA SER A 498 2.84 -18.16 0.19
C SER A 498 3.21 -17.66 -1.21
N ASN A 499 4.43 -17.14 -1.39
CA ASN A 499 4.89 -16.69 -2.68
C ASN A 499 5.12 -17.87 -3.66
N SER A 500 5.65 -19.00 -3.19
CA SER A 500 5.79 -20.22 -4.00
C SER A 500 4.43 -20.79 -4.43
N GLN A 501 3.43 -20.82 -3.54
CA GLN A 501 2.05 -21.22 -3.87
C GLN A 501 1.46 -20.32 -4.98
N LYS A 502 1.63 -19.00 -4.84
CA LYS A 502 1.16 -18.03 -5.83
C LYS A 502 1.88 -18.18 -7.17
N ALA A 503 3.19 -18.39 -7.16
CA ALA A 503 3.98 -18.58 -8.37
C ALA A 503 3.60 -19.88 -9.08
N ALA A 504 3.41 -20.98 -8.35
CA ALA A 504 2.95 -22.25 -8.88
C ALA A 504 1.57 -22.13 -9.55
N PHE A 505 0.61 -21.49 -8.87
CA PHE A 505 -0.73 -21.25 -9.41
C PHE A 505 -0.71 -20.40 -10.70
N LYS A 506 0.13 -19.36 -10.75
CA LYS A 506 0.28 -18.53 -11.96
C LYS A 506 0.92 -19.28 -13.12
N LYS A 507 1.82 -20.23 -12.84
CA LYS A 507 2.48 -21.04 -13.86
C LYS A 507 1.56 -22.13 -14.40
N ASN A 508 0.83 -22.80 -13.51
CA ASN A 508 -0.13 -23.84 -13.87
C ASN A 508 -1.34 -23.80 -12.93
N SER A 509 -2.45 -23.23 -13.41
CA SER A 509 -3.67 -23.14 -12.62
C SER A 509 -4.48 -24.43 -12.59
N SER A 510 -4.23 -25.39 -13.51
CA SER A 510 -4.97 -26.66 -13.56
C SER A 510 -4.37 -27.75 -12.67
N SER A 511 -3.13 -27.58 -12.20
CA SER A 511 -2.50 -28.49 -11.23
C SER A 511 -2.98 -28.29 -9.79
N VAL A 512 -3.86 -27.31 -9.56
CA VAL A 512 -4.40 -26.97 -8.25
C VAL A 512 -5.82 -27.49 -8.16
N SER A 513 -6.22 -28.01 -6.99
CA SER A 513 -7.58 -28.48 -6.75
C SER A 513 -8.61 -27.42 -7.14
N SER A 514 -9.65 -27.81 -7.89
CA SER A 514 -10.73 -26.90 -8.30
C SER A 514 -11.41 -26.23 -7.11
N ALA A 515 -11.41 -26.88 -5.94
CA ALA A 515 -11.94 -26.31 -4.70
C ALA A 515 -11.15 -25.09 -4.21
N ASP A 516 -9.88 -24.95 -4.59
CA ASP A 516 -8.96 -23.87 -4.20
C ASP A 516 -8.91 -22.73 -5.22
N VAL A 517 -9.76 -22.76 -6.24
CA VAL A 517 -9.80 -21.79 -7.33
C VAL A 517 -11.15 -21.10 -7.39
N ILE A 518 -11.15 -19.78 -7.49
CA ILE A 518 -12.35 -18.99 -7.81
C ILE A 518 -12.19 -18.45 -9.23
N HIS A 519 -13.06 -18.90 -10.13
CA HIS A 519 -13.04 -18.42 -11.51
C HIS A 519 -13.64 -17.01 -11.62
N SER A 520 -13.00 -16.17 -12.43
CA SER A 520 -13.50 -14.85 -12.79
C SER A 520 -13.39 -14.69 -14.30
N ARG A 521 -14.14 -13.73 -14.86
CA ARG A 521 -14.15 -13.41 -16.29
C ARG A 521 -12.77 -13.00 -16.83
N SER A 522 -11.93 -12.42 -15.98
CA SER A 522 -10.62 -11.88 -16.38
C SER A 522 -9.45 -12.83 -16.07
N SER A 523 -9.41 -13.40 -14.86
CA SER A 523 -8.47 -14.44 -14.46
C SER A 523 -8.90 -15.13 -13.17
N SER A 524 -8.50 -16.37 -12.97
CA SER A 524 -8.80 -17.13 -11.75
C SER A 524 -8.05 -16.57 -10.52
N LEU A 525 -8.68 -16.68 -9.35
CA LEU A 525 -8.12 -16.34 -8.04
C LEU A 525 -7.77 -17.62 -7.29
N PHE A 526 -6.64 -17.61 -6.58
CA PHE A 526 -6.19 -18.71 -5.74
C PHE A 526 -6.59 -18.49 -4.29
N LYS A 527 -7.23 -19.49 -3.68
CA LYS A 527 -7.63 -19.49 -2.27
C LYS A 527 -7.14 -20.71 -1.49
N GLY A 528 -6.22 -21.49 -2.05
CA GLY A 528 -5.63 -22.65 -1.37
C GLY A 528 -4.54 -22.28 -0.37
N GLY A 529 -4.17 -23.24 0.49
CA GLY A 529 -3.02 -23.12 1.39
C GLY A 529 -3.09 -21.93 2.35
N LEU A 530 -2.05 -21.08 2.37
CA LEU A 530 -2.01 -19.91 3.25
C LEU A 530 -2.96 -18.78 2.78
N TRP A 531 -3.24 -18.73 1.48
CA TRP A 531 -4.12 -17.72 0.87
C TRP A 531 -5.60 -17.95 1.17
N GLY A 532 -5.97 -19.14 1.64
CA GLY A 532 -7.30 -19.44 2.17
C GLY A 532 -7.48 -19.05 3.64
N LYS A 533 -6.39 -18.85 4.38
CA LYS A 533 -6.42 -18.46 5.80
C LYS A 533 -6.38 -16.94 5.97
N VAL A 534 -5.55 -16.27 5.18
CA VAL A 534 -5.35 -14.82 5.18
C VAL A 534 -5.24 -14.35 3.73
N ARG A 535 -5.75 -13.16 3.40
CA ARG A 535 -5.69 -12.60 2.04
C ARG A 535 -4.27 -12.23 1.59
N HIS A 536 -3.41 -11.85 2.53
CA HIS A 536 -2.04 -11.41 2.24
C HIS A 536 -0.98 -12.08 3.15
N PRO A 537 -0.81 -13.41 3.09
CA PRO A 537 0.14 -14.13 3.92
C PRO A 537 1.59 -13.74 3.62
N ASN A 538 1.92 -13.39 2.37
CA ASN A 538 3.25 -12.95 1.98
C ASN A 538 3.68 -11.66 2.70
N TYR A 539 2.76 -10.71 2.88
CA TYR A 539 3.02 -9.47 3.62
C TYR A 539 3.04 -9.70 5.13
N LEU A 540 2.22 -10.60 5.66
CA LEU A 540 2.32 -11.04 7.06
C LEU A 540 3.71 -11.63 7.35
N GLY A 541 4.19 -12.53 6.49
CA GLY A 541 5.53 -13.12 6.62
C GLY A 541 6.64 -12.08 6.61
N ALA A 542 6.55 -11.09 5.70
CA ALA A 542 7.49 -9.97 5.68
C ALA A 542 7.47 -9.16 6.99
N LEU A 543 6.28 -8.82 7.53
CA LEU A 543 6.17 -8.11 8.81
C LEU A 543 6.84 -8.86 9.96
N LEU A 544 6.68 -10.19 10.03
CA LEU A 544 7.32 -11.01 11.06
C LEU A 544 8.85 -11.02 10.90
N VAL A 545 9.36 -11.11 9.67
CA VAL A 545 10.80 -11.00 9.39
C VAL A 545 11.36 -9.66 9.87
N TYR A 546 10.76 -8.54 9.50
CA TYR A 546 11.23 -7.21 9.96
C TYR A 546 11.05 -7.02 11.47
N SER A 547 10.00 -7.59 12.06
CA SER A 547 9.80 -7.59 13.52
C SER A 547 10.89 -8.36 14.24
N SER A 548 11.40 -9.46 13.65
CA SER A 548 12.50 -10.22 14.23
C SER A 548 13.80 -9.42 14.31
N TRP A 549 14.11 -8.61 13.28
CA TRP A 549 15.29 -7.76 13.27
C TRP A 549 15.17 -6.63 14.28
N ALA A 550 13.98 -6.02 14.38
CA ALA A 550 13.71 -4.99 15.38
C ALA A 550 13.78 -5.56 16.80
N LEU A 551 13.23 -6.76 17.04
CA LEU A 551 13.29 -7.45 18.33
C LEU A 551 14.74 -7.72 18.74
N LEU A 552 15.57 -8.22 17.82
CA LEU A 552 16.99 -8.47 18.07
C LEU A 552 17.73 -7.17 18.42
N ALA A 553 17.46 -6.09 17.70
CA ALA A 553 18.07 -4.80 17.97
C ALA A 553 17.69 -4.22 19.34
N LEU A 554 16.40 -4.25 19.66
CA LEU A 554 15.84 -3.62 20.86
C LEU A 554 16.11 -4.42 22.13
N GLY A 555 16.28 -5.75 22.03
CA GLY A 555 16.54 -6.61 23.18
C GLY A 555 18.02 -6.87 23.47
N SER A 556 18.93 -6.39 22.61
CA SER A 556 20.38 -6.63 22.74
C SER A 556 21.24 -5.36 22.74
N ALA A 557 20.62 -4.18 22.64
CA ALA A 557 21.30 -2.90 22.66
C ALA A 557 20.42 -1.82 23.33
N PRO A 558 20.98 -0.65 23.70
CA PRO A 558 20.23 0.44 24.32
C PRO A 558 19.00 0.89 23.51
N LEU A 559 18.06 1.59 24.14
CA LEU A 559 16.87 2.03 23.41
C LEU A 559 17.25 3.09 22.36
N HIS A 560 16.97 2.80 21.08
CA HIS A 560 17.17 3.74 19.97
C HIS A 560 15.94 3.77 19.07
N TRP A 561 15.68 4.92 18.43
CA TRP A 561 14.53 5.08 17.53
C TRP A 561 14.68 4.36 16.18
N ILE A 562 15.90 3.92 15.81
CA ILE A 562 16.20 3.38 14.47
C ILE A 562 15.44 2.07 14.21
N PRO A 563 15.52 1.04 15.09
CA PRO A 563 14.75 -0.19 14.89
C PRO A 563 13.24 0.06 14.80
N PHE A 564 12.71 1.00 15.59
CA PHE A 564 11.29 1.38 15.52
C PHE A 564 10.94 2.07 14.21
N ALA A 565 11.78 3.00 13.72
CA ALA A 565 11.54 3.70 12.46
C ALA A 565 11.56 2.73 11.27
N ILE A 566 12.48 1.77 11.26
CA ILE A 566 12.53 0.72 10.23
C ILE A 566 11.26 -0.12 10.28
N LEU A 567 10.89 -0.65 11.46
CA LEU A 567 9.67 -1.46 11.60
C LEU A 567 8.41 -0.67 11.21
N PHE A 568 8.30 0.58 11.66
CA PHE A 568 7.18 1.45 11.34
C PHE A 568 7.08 1.75 9.84
N SER A 569 8.22 2.00 9.17
CA SER A 569 8.25 2.21 7.72
C SER A 569 7.72 1.00 6.94
N VAL A 570 8.07 -0.21 7.36
CA VAL A 570 7.61 -1.46 6.74
C VAL A 570 6.12 -1.70 7.00
N VAL A 571 5.63 -1.39 8.20
CA VAL A 571 4.19 -1.46 8.50
C VAL A 571 3.40 -0.54 7.57
N ILE A 572 3.85 0.72 7.39
CA ILE A 572 3.21 1.65 6.46
C ILE A 572 3.25 1.09 5.03
N GLU A 573 4.42 0.64 4.58
CA GLU A 573 4.57 0.08 3.23
C GLU A 573 3.62 -1.09 2.99
N VAL A 574 3.54 -2.03 3.92
CA VAL A 574 2.65 -3.19 3.83
C VAL A 574 1.19 -2.77 3.77
N LEU A 575 0.76 -1.82 4.61
CA LEU A 575 -0.62 -1.34 4.61
C LEU A 575 -0.97 -0.67 3.27
N VAL A 576 -0.08 0.15 2.74
CA VAL A 576 -0.23 0.78 1.43
C VAL A 576 -0.32 -0.28 0.33
N GLN A 577 0.58 -1.27 0.33
CA GLN A 577 0.60 -2.31 -0.69
C GLN A 577 -0.62 -3.23 -0.62
N VAL A 578 -1.07 -3.61 0.58
CA VAL A 578 -2.32 -4.37 0.76
C VAL A 578 -3.48 -3.60 0.14
N SER A 579 -3.64 -2.33 0.51
CA SER A 579 -4.73 -1.51 0.00
C SER A 579 -4.71 -1.42 -1.53
N ARG A 580 -3.54 -1.17 -2.14
CA ARG A 580 -3.38 -1.12 -3.60
C ARG A 580 -3.72 -2.44 -4.29
N VAL A 581 -3.28 -3.56 -3.72
CA VAL A 581 -3.58 -4.89 -4.26
C VAL A 581 -5.07 -5.19 -4.18
N GLU A 582 -5.72 -4.87 -3.05
CA GLU A 582 -7.16 -5.10 -2.88
C GLU A 582 -8.00 -4.28 -3.86
N THR A 583 -7.70 -2.98 -4.03
CA THR A 583 -8.39 -2.13 -5.01
C THR A 583 -8.26 -2.70 -6.42
N ARG A 584 -7.05 -3.11 -6.82
CA ARG A 584 -6.83 -3.72 -8.13
C ARG A 584 -7.58 -5.03 -8.29
N CYS A 585 -7.59 -5.88 -7.27
CA CYS A 585 -8.31 -7.14 -7.31
C CYS A 585 -9.83 -6.92 -7.41
N GLN A 586 -10.36 -5.93 -6.70
CA GLN A 586 -11.76 -5.51 -6.80
C GLN A 586 -12.09 -5.05 -8.24
N ASP A 587 -11.26 -4.19 -8.83
CA ASP A 587 -11.48 -3.66 -10.17
C ASP A 587 -11.40 -4.75 -11.25
N ARG A 588 -10.46 -5.69 -11.11
CA ARG A 588 -10.21 -6.75 -12.10
C ARG A 588 -11.19 -7.92 -12.02
N HIS A 589 -11.57 -8.32 -10.80
CA HIS A 589 -12.31 -9.56 -10.57
C HIS A 589 -13.74 -9.34 -10.07
N ALA A 590 -14.09 -8.13 -9.65
CA ALA A 590 -15.43 -7.71 -9.24
C ALA A 590 -16.13 -8.74 -8.32
N SER A 591 -17.17 -9.41 -8.82
CA SER A 591 -17.95 -10.39 -8.05
C SER A 591 -17.11 -11.55 -7.51
N ALA A 592 -16.12 -12.03 -8.26
CA ALA A 592 -15.24 -13.11 -7.80
C ALA A 592 -14.35 -12.67 -6.62
N TRP A 593 -13.94 -11.39 -6.58
CA TRP A 593 -13.22 -10.84 -5.43
C TRP A 593 -14.13 -10.71 -4.22
N ASN A 594 -15.39 -10.32 -4.41
CA ASN A 594 -16.36 -10.27 -3.31
C ASN A 594 -16.53 -11.67 -2.67
N VAL A 595 -16.67 -12.72 -3.49
CA VAL A 595 -16.72 -14.13 -3.02
C VAL A 595 -15.44 -14.52 -2.29
N TYR A 596 -14.27 -14.15 -2.80
CA TYR A 596 -13.01 -14.45 -2.13
C TYR A 596 -12.91 -13.74 -0.77
N SER A 597 -13.26 -12.45 -0.72
CA SER A 597 -13.20 -11.64 0.50
C SER A 597 -14.22 -12.04 1.57
N SER A 598 -15.36 -12.62 1.17
CA SER A 598 -16.35 -13.15 2.12
C SER A 598 -15.89 -14.48 2.72
N GLN A 599 -15.18 -15.30 1.94
CA GLN A 599 -14.57 -16.55 2.41
C GLN A 599 -13.33 -16.29 3.29
N VAL A 600 -12.48 -15.34 2.89
CA VAL A 600 -11.23 -15.00 3.57
C VAL A 600 -11.31 -13.58 4.13
N LYS A 601 -11.99 -13.43 5.26
CA LYS A 601 -12.22 -12.11 5.89
C LYS A 601 -10.93 -11.43 6.32
N GLN A 602 -9.96 -12.20 6.81
CA GLN A 602 -8.73 -11.69 7.41
C GLN A 602 -7.75 -11.15 6.36
N ARG A 603 -7.37 -9.88 6.47
CA ARG A 603 -6.44 -9.22 5.54
C ARG A 603 -4.98 -9.59 5.80
N LEU A 604 -4.54 -9.43 7.05
CA LEU A 604 -3.14 -9.58 7.47
C LEU A 604 -2.99 -10.51 8.68
N ILE A 605 -3.67 -10.21 9.80
CA ILE A 605 -3.48 -10.97 11.04
C ILE A 605 -4.63 -11.97 11.24
N PRO A 606 -4.32 -13.27 11.42
CA PRO A 606 -5.36 -14.24 11.71
C PRO A 606 -6.05 -13.96 13.04
N LYS A 607 -7.38 -14.09 13.06
CA LYS A 607 -8.26 -14.00 14.25
C LYS A 607 -8.27 -12.65 14.98
N LEU A 608 -7.60 -11.62 14.44
CA LEU A 608 -7.68 -10.24 14.92
C LEU A 608 -8.52 -9.43 13.93
N VAL A 609 -9.82 -9.28 14.26
CA VAL A 609 -10.87 -8.45 13.63
C VAL A 609 -11.67 -9.11 12.48
N ASN A 610 -13.00 -8.97 12.60
CA ASN A 610 -14.06 -9.31 11.64
C ASN A 610 -14.19 -8.21 10.58
#